data_AF-A0A1F5NFW2-F1
#
_entry.id   AF-A0A1F5NFW2-F1
#
_cell.length_a   1.000
_cell.length_b   1.000
_cell.length_c   1.000
_cell.angle_alpha   90.00
_cell.angle_beta   90.00
_cell.angle_gamma   90.00
#
_symmetry.space_group_name_H-M   'P 1'
#
loop_
_entity.id
_entity.type
_entity.pdbx_description
1 polymer ?
#
loop_
_entity_poly.entity_id
_entity_poly.type
_entity_poly.pdbx_seq_one_letter_code
_entity_poly.pdbx_strand_id
1 'polypeptide(L)'
;MNRISAARWFLRLGLAFVFAYAAIEVYLNPDAFLKYVPDFVQNILPANFFLPIFGGFEVFLVLWLLSPWLVRYAALVAFAMMIGIVFSNFEYFSVLFRNVAIGFAALALAVLEWKDY
;
A
#
# COMPACT_ATOMS: atom_id res chain seq x y z
N MET A 1 -24.33 -8.23 -9.23
CA MET A 1 -23.05 -7.54 -9.48
C MET A 1 -22.45 -8.13 -10.75
N ASN A 2 -22.04 -7.31 -11.74
CA ASN A 2 -21.38 -7.84 -12.92
C ASN A 2 -19.94 -8.31 -12.57
N ARG A 3 -19.32 -9.13 -13.44
CA ARG A 3 -17.99 -9.72 -13.17
C ARG A 3 -16.90 -8.67 -12.94
N ILE A 4 -16.95 -7.54 -13.64
CA ILE A 4 -15.97 -6.45 -13.56
C ILE A 4 -16.13 -5.70 -12.23
N SER A 5 -17.36 -5.36 -11.86
CA SER A 5 -17.69 -4.74 -10.57
C SER A 5 -17.28 -5.63 -9.40
N ALA A 6 -17.47 -6.96 -9.53
CA ALA A 6 -17.01 -7.91 -8.53
C ALA A 6 -15.49 -7.90 -8.38
N ALA A 7 -14.76 -7.97 -9.51
CA ALA A 7 -13.30 -7.91 -9.51
C ALA A 7 -12.78 -6.60 -8.89
N ARG A 8 -13.35 -5.45 -9.27
CA ARG A 8 -13.02 -4.14 -8.66
C ARG A 8 -13.22 -4.16 -7.15
N TRP A 9 -14.35 -4.67 -6.67
CA TRP A 9 -14.63 -4.75 -5.23
C TRP A 9 -13.66 -5.66 -4.48
N PHE A 10 -13.36 -6.85 -5.01
CA PHE A 10 -12.40 -7.76 -4.36
C PHE A 10 -10.98 -7.20 -4.35
N LEU A 11 -10.54 -6.53 -5.42
CA LEU A 11 -9.25 -5.86 -5.45
C LEU A 11 -9.19 -4.73 -4.40
N ARG A 12 -10.24 -3.90 -4.32
CA ARG A 12 -10.32 -2.83 -3.32
C ARG A 12 -10.27 -3.37 -1.89
N LEU A 13 -11.03 -4.42 -1.60
CA LEU A 13 -11.05 -5.04 -0.28
C LEU A 13 -9.71 -5.70 0.07
N GLY A 14 -9.10 -6.43 -0.86
CA GLY A 14 -7.81 -7.08 -0.63
C GLY A 14 -6.69 -6.07 -0.38
N LEU A 15 -6.62 -5.01 -1.19
CA LEU A 15 -5.65 -3.93 -1.02
C LEU A 15 -5.88 -3.20 0.30
N ALA A 16 -7.13 -2.80 0.59
CA ALA A 16 -7.48 -2.14 1.83
C ALA A 16 -7.13 -2.99 3.06
N PHE A 17 -7.35 -4.31 3.01
CA PHE A 17 -6.96 -5.21 4.08
C PHE A 17 -5.45 -5.21 4.34
N VAL A 18 -4.63 -5.29 3.30
CA VAL A 18 -3.16 -5.28 3.43
C VAL A 18 -2.68 -3.98 4.09
N PHE A 19 -3.14 -2.82 3.62
CA PHE A 19 -2.76 -1.53 4.19
C PHE A 19 -3.32 -1.33 5.60
N ALA A 20 -4.54 -1.81 5.89
CA ALA A 20 -5.12 -1.72 7.23
C ALA A 20 -4.33 -2.56 8.24
N TYR A 21 -3.94 -3.77 7.85
CA TYR A 21 -3.10 -4.63 8.68
C TYR A 21 -1.74 -3.99 8.93
N ALA A 22 -1.07 -3.49 7.89
CA ALA A 22 0.22 -2.80 8.01
C ALA A 22 0.13 -1.57 8.94
N ALA A 23 -0.90 -0.75 8.76
CA ALA A 23 -1.11 0.43 9.58
C ALA A 23 -1.29 0.08 11.06
N ILE A 24 -2.11 -0.92 11.38
CA ILE A 24 -2.32 -1.39 12.76
C ILE A 24 -1.01 -1.94 13.34
N GLU A 25 -0.32 -2.78 12.58
CA GLU A 25 0.88 -3.49 13.03
C GLU A 25 2.05 -2.51 13.27
N VAL A 26 2.16 -1.43 12.50
CA VAL A 26 3.13 -0.34 12.74
C VAL A 26 2.93 0.34 14.10
N TYR A 27 1.69 0.48 14.57
CA TYR A 27 1.43 1.07 15.89
C TYR A 27 1.57 0.08 17.04
N LEU A 28 1.25 -1.21 16.81
CA LEU A 28 1.35 -2.25 17.85
C LEU A 28 2.79 -2.75 18.05
N ASN A 29 3.53 -2.92 16.95
CA ASN A 29 4.87 -3.53 16.92
C ASN A 29 5.83 -2.70 16.04
N PRO A 30 6.10 -1.41 16.36
CA PRO A 30 6.91 -0.52 15.52
C PRO A 30 8.33 -1.05 15.25
N ASP A 31 8.92 -1.76 16.21
CA ASP A 31 10.27 -2.33 16.09
C ASP A 31 10.40 -3.32 14.92
N ALA A 32 9.30 -3.99 14.54
CA ALA A 32 9.29 -4.92 13.42
C ALA A 32 9.49 -4.22 12.05
N PHE A 33 9.25 -2.90 12.00
CA PHE A 33 9.28 -2.09 10.78
C PHE A 33 10.47 -1.13 10.68
N LEU A 34 11.20 -0.89 11.78
CA LEU A 34 12.36 0.02 11.78
C LEU A 34 13.35 -0.30 10.66
N LYS A 35 13.61 -1.58 10.43
CA LYS A 35 14.53 -2.05 9.37
C LYS A 35 14.05 -1.79 7.94
N TYR A 36 12.75 -1.52 7.74
CA TYR A 36 12.20 -1.24 6.41
C TYR A 36 12.12 0.26 6.10
N VAL A 37 12.59 1.12 7.02
CA VAL A 37 12.69 2.57 6.80
C VAL A 37 13.99 2.84 6.04
N PRO A 38 13.94 3.30 4.79
CA PRO A 38 15.15 3.49 3.99
C PRO A 38 16.08 4.55 4.57
N ASP A 39 17.39 4.40 4.40
CA ASP A 39 18.39 5.33 4.93
C ASP A 39 18.17 6.79 4.47
N PHE A 40 17.74 6.99 3.22
CA PHE A 40 17.45 8.32 2.71
C PHE A 40 16.30 9.02 3.45
N VAL A 41 15.34 8.25 3.99
CA VAL A 41 14.27 8.78 4.85
C VAL A 41 14.82 9.11 6.22
N GLN A 42 15.63 8.23 6.80
CA GLN A 42 16.23 8.43 8.13
C GLN A 42 17.13 9.66 8.21
N ASN A 43 17.78 10.03 7.10
CA ASN A 43 18.58 11.26 6.99
C ASN A 43 17.74 12.55 7.05
N ILE A 44 16.42 12.46 6.81
CA ILE A 44 15.49 13.60 6.82
C ILE A 44 14.64 13.58 8.10
N LEU A 45 14.13 12.40 8.47
CA LEU A 45 13.22 12.20 9.59
C LEU A 45 13.56 10.88 10.30
N PRO A 46 13.82 10.89 11.63
CA PRO A 46 14.09 9.66 12.36
C PRO A 46 12.95 8.66 12.25
N ALA A 47 13.28 7.36 12.19
CA ALA A 47 12.32 6.28 11.99
C ALA A 47 11.15 6.30 13.00
N ASN A 48 11.43 6.67 14.26
CA ASN A 48 10.43 6.76 15.33
C ASN A 48 9.34 7.82 15.06
N PHE A 49 9.63 8.84 14.27
CA PHE A 49 8.64 9.83 13.81
C PHE A 49 8.04 9.45 12.45
N PHE A 50 8.84 8.84 11.58
CA PHE A 50 8.39 8.44 10.25
C PHE A 50 7.31 7.35 10.31
N LEU A 51 7.52 6.29 11.08
CA LEU A 51 6.60 5.15 11.16
C LEU A 51 5.16 5.53 11.52
N PRO A 52 4.87 6.30 12.59
CA PRO A 52 3.50 6.68 12.90
C PRO A 52 2.85 7.59 11.84
N ILE A 53 3.65 8.42 11.14
CA ILE A 53 3.15 9.23 10.02
C ILE A 53 2.80 8.32 8.83
N PHE A 54 3.68 7.37 8.52
CA PHE A 54 3.49 6.40 7.45
C PHE A 54 2.26 5.52 7.71
N GLY A 55 2.09 4.99 8.93
CA GLY A 55 0.88 4.26 9.33
C GLY A 55 -0.38 5.10 9.20
N GLY A 56 -0.33 6.39 9.53
CA GLY A 56 -1.46 7.31 9.34
C GLY A 56 -1.81 7.51 7.85
N PHE A 57 -0.79 7.58 7.00
CA PHE A 57 -0.97 7.62 5.55
C PHE A 57 -1.56 6.31 5.01
N GLU A 58 -1.17 5.15 5.54
CA GLU A 58 -1.78 3.87 5.20
C GLU A 58 -3.27 3.82 5.59
N VAL A 59 -3.66 4.32 6.77
CA VAL A 59 -5.07 4.46 7.16
C VAL A 59 -5.84 5.34 6.16
N PHE A 60 -5.25 6.48 5.78
CA PHE A 60 -5.86 7.34 4.76
C PHE A 60 -6.03 6.58 3.43
N LEU A 61 -5.04 5.81 3.00
CA LEU A 61 -5.10 5.04 1.77
C LEU A 61 -6.16 3.93 1.82
N VAL A 62 -6.35 3.28 2.97
CA VAL A 62 -7.45 2.33 3.21
C VAL A 62 -8.80 2.99 2.98
N LEU A 63 -9.03 4.14 3.63
CA LEU A 63 -10.28 4.90 3.47
C LEU A 63 -10.48 5.34 2.02
N TRP A 64 -9.41 5.77 1.35
CA TRP A 64 -9.47 6.19 -0.05
C TRP A 64 -9.83 5.02 -0.97
N LEU A 65 -9.19 3.85 -0.81
CA LEU A 65 -9.49 2.65 -1.58
C LEU A 65 -10.93 2.16 -1.37
N LEU A 66 -11.49 2.29 -0.16
CA LEU A 66 -12.88 1.90 0.14
C LEU A 66 -13.91 2.96 -0.25
N SER A 67 -13.47 4.22 -0.43
CA SER A 67 -14.31 5.29 -0.95
C SER A 67 -14.53 5.15 -2.46
N PRO A 68 -15.68 5.59 -3.01
CA PRO A 68 -15.88 5.63 -4.47
C PRO A 68 -15.08 6.76 -5.15
N TRP A 69 -14.39 7.60 -4.39
CA TRP A 69 -13.78 8.81 -4.90
C TRP A 69 -12.39 8.53 -5.49
N LEU A 70 -12.21 8.80 -6.78
CA LEU A 70 -10.90 8.78 -7.42
C LEU A 70 -10.11 7.46 -7.20
N VAL A 71 -10.79 6.31 -7.19
CA VAL A 71 -10.23 4.99 -6.89
C VAL A 71 -8.99 4.67 -7.74
N ARG A 72 -8.98 5.11 -9.00
CA ARG A 72 -7.81 4.99 -9.88
C ARG A 72 -6.54 5.57 -9.26
N TYR A 73 -6.62 6.75 -8.66
CA TYR A 73 -5.46 7.41 -8.07
C TYR A 73 -5.03 6.74 -6.76
N ALA A 74 -5.99 6.32 -5.93
CA ALA A 74 -5.70 5.50 -4.75
C ALA A 74 -4.95 4.21 -5.14
N ALA A 75 -5.38 3.55 -6.21
CA ALA A 75 -4.76 2.34 -6.73
C ALA A 75 -3.34 2.59 -7.29
N LEU A 76 -3.10 3.72 -7.96
CA LEU A 76 -1.75 4.11 -8.42
C LEU A 76 -0.81 4.43 -7.26
N VAL A 77 -1.30 5.11 -6.22
CA VAL A 77 -0.54 5.37 -4.99
C VAL A 77 -0.19 4.05 -4.30
N ALA A 78 -1.15 3.13 -4.16
CA ALA A 78 -0.92 1.80 -3.62
C ALA A 78 0.13 1.00 -4.41
N PHE A 79 0.07 1.04 -5.74
CA PHE A 79 1.10 0.44 -6.60
C PHE A 79 2.47 1.05 -6.33
N ALA A 80 2.58 2.38 -6.35
CA ALA A 80 3.83 3.09 -6.12
C ALA A 80 4.42 2.79 -4.74
N MET A 81 3.59 2.72 -3.70
CA MET A 81 4.04 2.33 -2.35
C MET A 81 4.58 0.89 -2.32
N MET A 82 3.82 -0.07 -2.82
CA MET A 82 4.21 -1.49 -2.76
C MET A 82 5.52 -1.73 -3.51
N ILE A 83 5.65 -1.14 -4.70
CA ILE A 83 6.86 -1.25 -5.52
C ILE A 83 8.02 -0.43 -4.91
N GLY A 84 7.74 0.76 -4.39
CA GLY A 84 8.73 1.60 -3.72
C GLY A 84 9.32 0.92 -2.48
N ILE A 85 8.49 0.25 -1.66
CA ILE A 85 8.94 -0.53 -0.51
C ILE A 85 9.89 -1.65 -0.96
N VAL A 86 9.57 -2.38 -2.03
CA VAL A 86 10.41 -3.46 -2.55
C VAL A 86 11.76 -2.94 -3.02
N PHE A 87 11.77 -1.87 -3.83
CA PHE A 87 13.02 -1.32 -4.38
C PHE A 87 13.89 -0.65 -3.32
N SER A 88 13.29 -0.01 -2.32
CA SER A 88 14.05 0.69 -1.26
C SER A 88 14.61 -0.26 -0.20
N ASN A 89 14.21 -1.54 -0.21
CA ASN A 89 14.53 -2.54 0.80
C ASN A 89 14.85 -3.90 0.15
N PHE A 90 15.56 -3.90 -0.97
CA PHE A 90 15.74 -5.09 -1.80
C PHE A 90 16.51 -6.21 -1.09
N GLU A 91 17.34 -5.88 -0.11
CA GLU A 91 18.02 -6.81 0.79
C GLU A 91 17.05 -7.69 1.61
N TYR A 92 15.80 -7.25 1.79
CA TYR A 92 14.74 -8.01 2.47
C TYR A 92 13.75 -8.68 1.50
N PHE A 93 14.15 -8.90 0.23
CA PHE A 93 13.25 -9.42 -0.81
C PHE A 93 12.59 -10.76 -0.49
N SER A 94 13.26 -11.66 0.26
CA SER A 94 12.68 -12.95 0.70
C SER A 94 11.40 -12.79 1.51
N VAL A 95 11.22 -11.64 2.17
CA VAL A 95 10.00 -11.25 2.86
C VAL A 95 9.12 -10.41 1.93
N LEU A 96 9.70 -9.44 1.22
CA LEU A 96 8.98 -8.41 0.47
C LEU A 96 8.47 -8.86 -0.91
N PHE A 97 8.82 -10.04 -1.43
CA PHE A 97 8.38 -10.49 -2.76
C PHE A 97 6.86 -10.43 -2.96
N ARG A 98 6.07 -10.66 -1.89
CA ARG A 98 4.61 -10.57 -1.92
C ARG A 98 4.10 -9.18 -2.31
N ASN A 99 4.86 -8.12 -2.00
CA ASN A 99 4.48 -6.76 -2.34
C ASN A 99 4.52 -6.53 -3.85
N VAL A 100 5.28 -7.33 -4.62
CA VAL A 100 5.21 -7.30 -6.09
C VAL A 100 3.82 -7.73 -6.56
N ALA A 101 3.29 -8.83 -6.03
CA ALA A 101 1.95 -9.31 -6.36
C ALA A 101 0.86 -8.30 -5.94
N ILE A 102 0.98 -7.75 -4.73
CA ILE A 102 0.04 -6.73 -4.22
C ILE A 102 0.11 -5.45 -5.07
N GLY A 103 1.31 -5.02 -5.46
CA GLY A 103 1.52 -3.90 -6.37
C GLY A 103 0.80 -4.11 -7.70
N PHE A 104 1.01 -5.25 -8.36
CA PHE A 104 0.32 -5.54 -9.63
C PHE A 104 -1.19 -5.69 -9.47
N ALA A 105 -1.69 -6.15 -8.32
CA ALA A 105 -3.12 -6.12 -8.01
C ALA A 105 -3.66 -4.67 -7.93
N ALA A 106 -2.89 -3.76 -7.34
CA ALA A 106 -3.21 -2.33 -7.32
C ALA A 106 -3.18 -1.71 -8.73
N LEU A 107 -2.19 -2.06 -9.55
CA LEU A 107 -2.13 -1.61 -10.94
C LEU A 107 -3.31 -2.13 -11.76
N ALA A 108 -3.70 -3.39 -11.56
CA ALA A 108 -4.89 -3.97 -12.20
C ALA A 108 -6.16 -3.21 -11.81
N LEU A 109 -6.33 -2.84 -10.54
CA LEU A 109 -7.44 -1.99 -10.09
C LEU A 109 -7.41 -0.62 -10.79
N ALA A 110 -6.25 0.02 -10.89
CA ALA A 110 -6.11 1.30 -11.55
C ALA A 110 -6.51 1.25 -13.05
N VAL A 111 -6.14 0.17 -13.73
CA VAL A 111 -6.52 -0.08 -15.13
C VAL A 111 -8.03 -0.35 -15.25
N LEU A 112 -8.61 -1.13 -14.34
CA LEU A 112 -10.05 -1.40 -14.34
C LEU A 112 -10.90 -0.15 -14.09
N GLU A 113 -10.38 0.84 -13.37
CA GLU A 113 -11.05 2.14 -13.13
C GLU A 113 -10.81 3.17 -14.25
N TRP A 114 -10.04 2.81 -15.29
CA TRP A 114 -9.86 3.67 -16.45
C TRP A 114 -11.16 3.75 -17.25
N LYS A 115 -11.51 4.97 -17.69
CA LYS A 115 -12.83 5.35 -18.23
C LYS A 115 -13.18 4.76 -19.60
N ASP A 116 -12.39 3.83 -20.13
CA ASP A 116 -12.45 3.43 -21.55
C ASP A 116 -13.20 2.10 -21.81
N TYR A 117 -14.19 1.74 -20.98
CA TYR A 117 -15.24 0.76 -21.30
C TYR A 117 -16.60 1.16 -20.73
#